data_AF-A0A7X8D287-F1
#
_entry.id   AF-A0A7X8D287-F1
#
_cell.length_a   1.000
_cell.length_b   1.000
_cell.length_c   1.000
_cell.angle_alpha   90.00
_cell.angle_beta   90.00
_cell.angle_gamma   90.00
#
_symmetry.space_group_name_H-M   'P 1'
#
loop_
_entity.id
_entity.type
_entity.pdbx_description
1 polymer ?
#
loop_
_entity_poly.entity_id
_entity_poly.type
_entity_poly.pdbx_seq_one_letter_code
_entity_poly.pdbx_strand_id
1 'polypeptide(L)'
;LIDVETTRKDINAYYIPANEIAIELGNSKIANMVMLGAYLEISKLVEIDSILKAFVEVFGENRSHLIPINKEALLKGAEAVNS
;
A
#
# COMPACT_ATOMS: atom_id res chain seq x y z
N LEU A 1 5.01 -12.32 9.94
CA LEU A 1 4.00 -11.41 10.53
C LEU A 1 4.56 -10.83 11.81
N ILE A 2 4.05 -9.68 12.25
CA ILE A 2 4.37 -9.13 13.57
C ILE A 2 3.18 -9.48 14.46
N ASP A 3 3.39 -10.40 15.39
CA ASP A 3 2.32 -10.93 16.25
C ASP A 3 2.32 -10.25 17.64
N VAL A 4 3.07 -9.15 17.77
CA VAL A 4 3.28 -8.44 19.03
C VAL A 4 2.88 -6.99 18.86
N GLU A 5 1.91 -6.56 19.66
CA GLU A 5 1.53 -5.16 19.73
C GLU A 5 2.57 -4.34 20.51
N THR A 6 2.76 -3.08 20.08
CA THR A 6 3.61 -2.13 20.79
C THR A 6 3.03 -1.76 22.15
N THR A 7 3.89 -1.69 23.16
CA THR A 7 3.55 -1.19 24.50
C THR A 7 3.88 0.30 24.66
N ARG A 8 4.54 0.90 23.66
CA ARG A 8 4.92 2.31 23.63
C ARG A 8 3.68 3.19 23.47
N LYS A 9 3.58 4.23 24.30
CA LYS A 9 2.46 5.20 24.28
C LYS A 9 2.78 6.52 23.59
N ASP A 10 4.00 6.69 23.12
CA ASP A 10 4.52 7.91 22.45
C ASP A 10 4.55 7.79 20.93
N ILE A 11 3.96 6.73 20.38
CA ILE A 11 3.88 6.47 18.94
C ILE A 11 2.46 6.07 18.54
N ASN A 12 2.10 6.37 17.30
CA ASN A 12 0.89 5.83 16.68
C ASN A 12 1.29 4.56 15.92
N ALA A 13 0.77 3.41 16.35
CA ALA A 13 0.99 2.14 15.68
C ALA A 13 -0.19 1.79 14.77
N TYR A 14 0.13 1.39 13.54
CA TYR A 14 -0.83 0.94 12.54
C TYR A 14 -0.41 -0.45 12.08
N TYR A 15 -1.28 -1.44 12.26
CA TYR A 15 -1.01 -2.83 11.90
C TYR A 15 -1.70 -3.14 10.57
N ILE A 16 -0.90 -3.21 9.50
CA ILE A 16 -1.41 -3.38 8.14
C ILE A 16 -1.12 -4.81 7.69
N PRO A 17 -2.15 -5.63 7.34
CA PRO A 17 -1.98 -7.01 6.88
C PRO A 17 -1.53 -7.05 5.40
N ALA A 18 -0.41 -6.40 5.08
CA ALA A 18 0.01 -6.16 3.69
C ALA A 18 0.24 -7.42 2.87
N ASN A 19 0.76 -8.48 3.49
CA ASN A 19 1.00 -9.75 2.83
C ASN A 19 -0.31 -10.49 2.50
N GLU A 20 -1.29 -10.44 3.40
CA GLU A 20 -2.60 -11.08 3.21
C GLU A 20 -3.33 -10.40 2.06
N ILE A 21 -3.39 -9.06 2.08
CA ILE A 21 -3.95 -8.26 0.98
C ILE A 21 -3.25 -8.58 -0.35
N ALA A 22 -1.92 -8.67 -0.38
CA ALA A 22 -1.19 -8.99 -1.61
C ALA A 22 -1.49 -10.41 -2.13
N ILE A 23 -1.71 -11.37 -1.24
CA ILE A 23 -2.10 -12.74 -1.60
C ILE A 23 -3.54 -12.75 -2.15
N GLU A 24 -4.46 -12.03 -1.52
CA GLU A 24 -5.86 -11.91 -1.97
C GLU A 24 -5.96 -11.28 -3.36
N LEU A 25 -5.11 -10.30 -3.65
CA LEU A 25 -4.98 -9.68 -4.98
C LEU A 25 -4.25 -10.56 -6.01
N GLY A 26 -3.86 -11.78 -5.64
CA GLY A 26 -3.28 -12.77 -6.54
C GLY A 26 -1.80 -12.58 -6.85
N ASN A 27 -1.10 -11.66 -6.16
CA ASN A 27 0.32 -11.45 -6.38
C ASN A 27 1.05 -11.00 -5.10
N SER A 28 1.67 -11.95 -4.39
CA SER A 28 2.45 -11.67 -3.18
C SER A 28 3.58 -10.64 -3.35
N LYS A 29 4.04 -10.38 -4.59
CA LYS A 29 5.08 -9.38 -4.87
C LYS A 29 4.60 -7.92 -4.77
N ILE A 30 3.30 -7.67 -4.61
CA ILE A 30 2.75 -6.29 -4.53
C ILE A 30 2.54 -5.79 -3.10
N ALA A 31 2.98 -6.54 -2.08
CA ALA A 31 2.84 -6.13 -0.67
C ALA A 31 3.47 -4.75 -0.38
N ASN A 32 4.49 -4.36 -1.14
CA ASN A 32 5.09 -3.03 -1.06
C ASN A 32 4.13 -1.90 -1.47
N MET A 33 3.24 -2.14 -2.45
CA MET A 33 2.22 -1.16 -2.83
C MET A 33 1.12 -1.04 -1.79
N VAL A 34 0.76 -2.15 -1.13
CA VAL A 34 -0.17 -2.12 0.00
C VAL A 34 0.41 -1.25 1.12
N MET A 35 1.67 -1.46 1.49
CA MET A 35 2.33 -0.62 2.49
C MET A 35 2.45 0.85 2.08
N LEU A 36 2.74 1.13 0.81
CA LEU A 36 2.78 2.49 0.28
C LEU A 36 1.41 3.18 0.40
N GLY A 37 0.34 2.46 0.07
CA GLY A 37 -1.03 2.96 0.20
C GLY A 37 -1.36 3.34 1.63
N ALA A 38 -1.02 2.47 2.58
CA ALA A 38 -1.22 2.73 4.01
C ALA A 38 -0.42 3.97 4.47
N TYR A 39 0.84 4.08 4.05
CA TYR A 39 1.67 5.23 4.41
C TYR A 39 1.12 6.55 3.86
N LEU A 40 0.61 6.55 2.63
CA LEU A 40 0.00 7.74 2.02
C LEU A 40 -1.25 8.18 2.76
N GLU A 41 -2.09 7.22 3.18
CA GLU A 41 -3.29 7.49 3.96
C GLU A 41 -2.96 8.08 5.34
N ILE A 42 -1.95 7.53 6.03
CA ILE A 42 -1.50 8.04 7.34
C ILE A 42 -0.90 9.44 7.20
N SER A 43 -0.07 9.64 6.19
CA SER A 43 0.69 10.88 6.02
C SER A 43 -0.15 12.02 5.41
N LYS A 44 -1.21 11.71 4.66
CA LYS A 44 -2.06 12.66 3.91
C LYS A 44 -1.26 13.63 3.03
N LEU A 45 -0.06 13.22 2.60
CA LEU A 45 0.89 14.09 1.89
C LEU A 45 0.55 14.24 0.40
N VAL A 46 -0.04 13.20 -0.21
CA VAL A 46 -0.19 13.11 -1.66
C VAL A 46 -1.43 12.30 -2.04
N GLU A 47 -2.13 12.76 -3.08
CA GLU A 47 -3.24 12.02 -3.71
C GLU A 47 -2.74 10.74 -4.40
N ILE A 48 -3.50 9.65 -4.27
CA ILE A 48 -3.17 8.33 -4.88
C ILE A 48 -2.99 8.45 -6.39
N ASP A 49 -3.82 9.26 -7.06
CA ASP A 49 -3.73 9.48 -8.50
C ASP A 49 -2.40 10.13 -8.94
N SER A 50 -1.79 10.95 -8.08
CA SER A 50 -0.48 11.57 -8.36
C SER A 50 0.64 10.53 -8.31
N ILE A 51 0.56 9.60 -7.35
CA ILE A 51 1.52 8.49 -7.22
C ILE A 51 1.40 7.53 -8.41
N LEU A 52 0.18 7.23 -8.86
CA LEU A 52 -0.04 6.37 -10.03
C LEU A 52 0.55 6.98 -11.30
N LYS A 53 0.38 8.29 -11.52
CA LYS A 53 0.99 8.98 -12.67
C LYS A 53 2.51 8.88 -12.64
N ALA A 54 3.12 9.19 -11.48
CA ALA A 54 4.57 9.06 -11.30
C ALA A 54 5.05 7.61 -11.51
N PHE A 55 4.26 6.62 -11.09
CA PHE A 55 4.57 5.21 -11.31
C PHE A 55 4.61 4.87 -12.81
N VAL A 56 3.66 5.35 -13.61
CA VAL A 56 3.67 5.14 -15.07
C VAL A 56 4.91 5.78 -15.71
N GLU A 57 5.24 7.00 -15.31
CA GLU A 57 6.40 7.73 -15.84
C GLU A 57 7.72 7.02 -15.52
N VAL A 58 7.88 6.52 -14.29
CA VAL A 58 9.13 5.87 -13.84
C VAL A 58 9.30 4.46 -14.41
N PHE A 59 8.23 3.66 -14.49
CA PHE A 59 8.32 2.26 -14.92
C PHE A 59 8.14 2.07 -16.42
N GLY A 60 7.66 3.09 -17.13
CA GLY A 60 7.43 3.08 -18.58
C GLY A 60 6.26 2.18 -19.02
N GLU A 61 5.89 2.30 -20.29
CA GLU A 61 4.70 1.62 -20.86
C GLU A 61 4.75 0.09 -20.79
N ASN A 62 5.95 -0.50 -20.71
CA ASN A 62 6.18 -1.95 -20.63
C ASN A 62 5.56 -2.61 -19.37
N ARG A 63 5.23 -1.82 -18.35
CA ARG A 63 4.66 -2.29 -17.07
C ARG A 63 3.19 -1.90 -16.92
N SER A 64 2.55 -1.42 -17.98
CA SER A 64 1.14 -0.99 -18.01
C SER A 64 0.16 -2.04 -17.48
N HIS A 65 0.39 -3.32 -17.78
CA HIS A 65 -0.39 -4.45 -17.27
C HIS A 65 -0.35 -4.60 -15.74
N LEU A 66 0.65 -4.03 -15.07
CA LEU A 66 0.77 -4.04 -13.62
C LEU A 66 0.07 -2.83 -12.97
N ILE A 67 -0.30 -1.81 -13.73
CA ILE A 67 -0.93 -0.60 -13.16
C ILE A 67 -2.24 -0.93 -12.42
N PRO A 68 -3.18 -1.74 -12.97
CA PRO A 68 -4.44 -2.01 -12.29
C PRO A 68 -4.23 -2.69 -10.93
N ILE A 69 -3.38 -3.71 -10.87
CA ILE A 69 -3.12 -4.46 -9.63
C ILE A 69 -2.33 -3.64 -8.60
N ASN A 70 -1.39 -2.79 -9.04
CA ASN A 70 -0.69 -1.89 -8.12
C ASN A 70 -1.62 -0.77 -7.60
N LYS A 71 -2.55 -0.28 -8.43
CA LYS A 71 -3.60 0.68 -8.01
C LYS A 71 -4.51 0.05 -6.95
N GLU A 72 -4.96 -1.17 -7.19
CA GLU A 72 -5.83 -1.87 -6.25
C GLU A 72 -5.10 -2.14 -4.93
N ALA A 73 -3.83 -2.55 -4.98
CA ALA A 73 -2.99 -2.72 -3.80
C ALA A 73 -2.81 -1.42 -3.00
N LEU A 74 -2.58 -0.29 -3.67
CA LEU A 74 -2.50 1.03 -3.04
C LEU A 74 -3.80 1.39 -2.32
N LEU A 75 -4.96 1.19 -2.97
CA LEU A 75 -6.27 1.49 -2.39
C LEU A 75 -6.55 0.60 -1.19
N LYS A 76 -6.33 -0.71 -1.30
CA LYS A 76 -6.50 -1.66 -0.19
C LYS A 76 -5.58 -1.34 0.99
N GLY A 77 -4.36 -0.91 0.71
CA GLY A 77 -3.42 -0.45 1.73
C GLY A 77 -3.92 0.77 2.48
N ALA A 78 -4.45 1.77 1.76
CA ALA A 78 -5.04 2.96 2.36
C ALA A 78 -6.29 2.60 3.19
N GLU A 79 -7.18 1.75 2.67
CA GLU A 79 -8.37 1.27 3.40
C GLU A 79 -7.99 0.59 4.73
N ALA A 80 -6.93 -0.22 4.72
CA ALA A 80 -6.46 -0.99 5.88
C ALA A 80 -5.97 -0.13 7.07
N VAL A 81 -5.75 1.17 6.88
CA VAL A 81 -5.37 2.09 7.97
C VAL A 81 -6.57 2.44 8.84
N ASN A 82 -7.77 2.46 8.27
CA ASN A 82 -9.00 2.92 8.93
C ASN A 82 -9.92 1.76 9.36
N SER A 83 -9.52 0.52 9.12
CA SER A 83 -10.29 -0.71 9.40
C SER A 83 -10.01 -1.30 10.77
#